data_AF-A0A843CGC5-F1
#
_entry.id   AF-A0A843CGC5-F1
#
_cell.length_a   1.000
_cell.length_b   1.000
_cell.length_c   1.000
_cell.angle_alpha   90.00
_cell.angle_beta   90.00
_cell.angle_gamma   90.00
#
_symmetry.space_group_name_H-M   'P 1'
#
loop_
_entity.id
_entity.type
_entity.pdbx_description
1 polymer ?
#
loop_
_entity_poly.entity_id
_entity_poly.type
_entity_poly.pdbx_seq_one_letter_code
_entity_poly.pdbx_strand_id
1 'polypeptide(L)'
;MAGTYRAPDVPYESVTPKFVRDELSRCFESANKEFLTLLHQPATDEAVKAQVKQFVEGVFQNCGVSYDNPTKTGILAAISQCKSNAESMMGPQGADIIRHHYEEMMKLVNRLPADAT
;
A
#
# COMPACT_ATOMS: atom_id res chain seq x y z
N MET A 1 -12.24 12.08 11.66
CA MET A 1 -12.42 11.29 10.41
C MET A 1 -11.04 11.17 9.78
N ALA A 2 -10.45 9.98 9.79
CA ALA A 2 -9.26 9.73 8.97
C ALA A 2 -9.74 9.69 7.52
N GLY A 3 -9.37 10.70 6.71
CA GLY A 3 -9.75 10.76 5.30
C GLY A 3 -9.09 9.63 4.50
N THR A 4 -9.67 9.31 3.34
CA THR A 4 -9.06 8.43 2.32
C THR A 4 -7.62 8.87 2.05
N TYR A 5 -6.70 7.90 2.03
CA TYR A 5 -5.28 8.14 1.79
C TYR A 5 -5.03 8.98 0.54
N ARG A 6 -4.04 9.87 0.64
CA ARG A 6 -3.44 10.58 -0.50
C ARG A 6 -1.94 10.57 -0.33
N ALA A 7 -1.22 10.46 -1.44
CA ALA A 7 0.22 10.57 -1.45
C ALA A 7 0.62 11.92 -0.82
N PRO A 8 1.53 11.92 0.17
CA PRO A 8 1.94 13.14 0.82
C PRO A 8 2.73 14.04 -0.13
N ASP A 9 2.45 15.34 -0.06
CA ASP A 9 3.18 16.36 -0.80
C ASP A 9 4.48 16.71 -0.05
N VAL A 10 5.52 15.93 -0.33
CA VAL A 10 6.88 16.10 0.22
C VAL A 10 7.88 16.46 -0.88
N PRO A 11 9.02 17.08 -0.57
CA PRO A 11 10.09 17.33 -1.55
C PRO A 11 10.58 16.06 -2.25
N TYR A 12 11.11 16.19 -3.48
CA TYR A 12 11.52 15.05 -4.32
C TYR A 12 12.58 14.19 -3.62
N GLU A 13 13.60 14.83 -3.05
CA GLU A 13 14.72 14.24 -2.33
C GLU A 13 14.32 13.49 -1.06
N SER A 14 13.11 13.75 -0.53
CA SER A 14 12.60 13.05 0.65
C SER A 14 11.97 11.69 0.31
N VAL A 15 11.70 11.42 -0.97
CA VAL A 15 11.08 10.15 -1.41
C VAL A 15 12.16 9.10 -1.61
N THR A 16 12.36 8.32 -0.56
CA THR A 16 13.26 7.16 -0.55
C THR A 16 12.48 5.84 -0.63
N PRO A 17 13.10 4.71 -1.02
CA PRO A 17 12.40 3.42 -1.03
C PRO A 17 11.78 3.06 0.33
N LYS A 18 12.48 3.32 1.44
CA LYS A 18 11.96 3.10 2.80
C LYS A 18 10.74 3.98 3.09
N PHE A 19 10.78 5.24 2.69
CA PHE A 19 9.64 6.15 2.81
C PHE A 19 8.43 5.61 2.04
N VAL A 20 8.60 5.19 0.78
CA VAL A 20 7.49 4.65 -0.02
C VAL A 20 6.95 3.34 0.55
N ARG A 21 7.80 2.49 1.13
CA ARG A 21 7.40 1.26 1.83
C ARG A 21 6.57 1.57 3.08
N ASP A 22 6.94 2.59 3.85
CA ASP A 22 6.17 3.02 5.03
C ASP A 22 4.82 3.62 4.62
N GLU A 23 4.80 4.40 3.53
CA GLU A 23 3.59 4.97 2.94
C GLU A 23 2.67 3.89 2.35
N LEU A 24 3.22 2.81 1.78
CA LEU A 24 2.44 1.66 1.32
C LEU A 24 1.62 1.04 2.46
N SER A 25 2.21 0.89 3.65
CA SER A 25 1.48 0.40 4.83
C SER A 25 0.35 1.35 5.22
N ARG A 26 0.59 2.67 5.24
CA ARG A 26 -0.45 3.67 5.55
C ARG A 26 -1.57 3.70 4.52
N CYS A 27 -1.23 3.57 3.24
CA CYS A 27 -2.19 3.43 2.16
C CYS A 27 -3.08 2.20 2.37
N PHE A 28 -2.48 1.06 2.70
CA PHE A 28 -3.23 -0.16 2.98
C PHE A 28 -4.12 -0.07 4.23
N GLU A 29 -3.65 0.58 5.29
CA GLU A 29 -4.46 0.86 6.49
C GLU A 29 -5.72 1.66 6.12
N SER A 30 -5.58 2.71 5.31
CA SER A 30 -6.74 3.48 4.82
C SER A 30 -7.67 2.64 3.94
N ALA A 31 -7.11 1.91 2.97
CA ALA A 31 -7.92 1.08 2.06
C ALA A 31 -8.72 0.02 2.82
N ASN A 32 -8.12 -0.62 3.83
CA ASN A 32 -8.81 -1.61 4.65
C ASN A 32 -9.93 -0.97 5.49
N LYS A 33 -9.74 0.24 6.04
CA LYS A 33 -10.83 0.96 6.72
C LYS A 33 -12.00 1.25 5.79
N GLU A 34 -11.70 1.61 4.54
CA GLU A 34 -12.73 1.86 3.51
C GLU A 34 -13.46 0.57 3.12
N PHE A 35 -12.74 -0.55 2.94
CA PHE A 35 -13.36 -1.86 2.70
C PHE A 35 -14.23 -2.32 3.87
N LEU A 36 -13.74 -2.19 5.11
CA LEU A 36 -14.50 -2.55 6.30
C LEU A 36 -15.78 -1.73 6.45
N THR A 37 -15.71 -0.44 6.10
CA THR A 37 -16.89 0.43 6.04
C THR A 37 -17.88 -0.05 4.97
N LEU A 38 -17.39 -0.34 3.77
CA LEU A 38 -18.19 -0.87 2.65
C LEU A 38 -18.88 -2.21 3.00
N LEU A 39 -18.18 -3.07 3.74
CA LEU A 39 -18.67 -4.39 4.15
C LEU A 39 -19.49 -4.38 5.44
N HIS A 40 -19.66 -3.21 6.08
CA HIS A 40 -20.30 -3.07 7.40
C HIS A 40 -19.67 -3.93 8.50
N GLN A 41 -18.34 -4.10 8.46
CA GLN A 41 -17.55 -4.89 9.40
C GLN A 41 -16.65 -3.96 10.21
N PRO A 42 -17.09 -3.42 11.37
CA PRO A 42 -16.26 -2.51 12.14
C PRO A 42 -15.04 -3.24 12.73
N ALA A 43 -13.89 -2.59 12.68
CA ALA A 43 -12.67 -3.01 13.37
C ALA A 43 -12.02 -1.81 14.06
N THR A 44 -11.22 -2.06 15.08
CA THR A 44 -10.43 -0.99 15.72
C THR A 44 -9.23 -0.62 14.84
N ASP A 45 -8.74 0.61 15.00
CA ASP A 45 -7.59 1.10 14.26
C ASP A 45 -6.34 0.23 14.51
N GLU A 46 -6.16 -0.26 15.74
CA GLU A 46 -5.06 -1.13 16.13
C GLU A 46 -5.15 -2.49 15.42
N ALA A 47 -6.35 -3.06 15.31
CA ALA A 47 -6.57 -4.33 14.63
C ALA A 47 -6.27 -4.21 13.14
N VAL A 48 -6.75 -3.14 12.49
CA VAL A 48 -6.45 -2.87 11.07
C VAL A 48 -4.95 -2.72 10.86
N LYS A 49 -4.27 -1.94 11.71
CA LYS A 49 -2.84 -1.70 11.61
C LYS A 49 -2.02 -2.98 11.77
N ALA A 50 -2.37 -3.82 12.74
CA ALA A 50 -1.68 -5.10 12.94
C ALA A 50 -1.87 -6.04 11.74
N GLN A 51 -3.11 -6.16 11.25
CA GLN A 51 -3.44 -6.99 10.08
C GLN A 51 -2.71 -6.52 8.83
N VAL A 52 -2.73 -5.21 8.56
CA VAL A 52 -2.05 -4.62 7.40
C VAL A 52 -0.55 -4.84 7.47
N LYS A 53 0.07 -4.62 8.64
CA LYS A 53 1.51 -4.85 8.80
C LYS A 53 1.88 -6.29 8.45
N GLN A 54 1.18 -7.27 9.03
CA GLN A 54 1.42 -8.69 8.75
C GLN A 54 1.22 -9.03 7.27
N PHE A 55 0.18 -8.47 6.65
CA PHE A 55 -0.10 -8.69 5.24
C PHE A 55 0.99 -8.11 4.33
N VAL A 56 1.39 -6.85 4.53
CA VAL A 56 2.40 -6.19 3.69
C VAL A 56 3.75 -6.90 3.85
N GLU A 57 4.18 -7.22 5.08
CA GLU A 57 5.41 -7.99 5.31
C GLU A 57 5.35 -9.35 4.58
N GLY A 58 4.22 -10.06 4.67
CA GLY A 58 4.00 -11.31 3.96
C GLY A 58 4.04 -11.17 2.43
N VAL A 59 3.49 -10.08 1.87
CA VAL A 59 3.57 -9.80 0.43
C VAL A 59 5.01 -9.60 -0.03
N PHE A 60 5.81 -8.83 0.70
CA PHE A 60 7.23 -8.66 0.38
C PHE A 60 7.97 -10.00 0.38
N GLN A 61 7.72 -10.83 1.41
CA GLN A 61 8.29 -12.17 1.49
C GLN A 61 7.85 -13.05 0.30
N ASN A 62 6.57 -13.07 -0.03
CA ASN A 62 6.03 -13.88 -1.13
C ASN A 62 6.57 -13.45 -2.50
N CYS A 63 6.84 -12.16 -2.68
CA CYS A 63 7.49 -11.63 -3.88
C CYS A 63 9.01 -11.86 -3.91
N GLY A 64 9.61 -12.40 -2.83
CA GLY A 64 11.06 -12.60 -2.73
C GLY A 64 11.87 -11.30 -2.63
N VAL A 65 11.27 -10.22 -2.12
CA VAL A 65 11.86 -8.89 -2.05
C VAL A 65 12.02 -8.42 -0.61
N SER A 66 12.99 -7.54 -0.35
CA SER A 66 13.29 -7.10 1.02
C SER A 66 12.30 -6.04 1.51
N TYR A 67 11.64 -6.31 2.64
CA TYR A 67 10.84 -5.31 3.35
C TYR A 67 11.72 -4.25 4.02
N ASP A 68 12.86 -4.65 4.60
CA ASP A 68 13.74 -3.75 5.37
C ASP A 68 14.65 -2.90 4.49
N ASN A 69 15.08 -3.43 3.34
CA ASN A 69 15.90 -2.73 2.35
C ASN A 69 15.21 -2.76 0.98
N PRO A 70 14.04 -2.10 0.86
CA PRO A 70 13.24 -2.20 -0.35
C PRO A 70 13.91 -1.46 -1.51
N THR A 71 13.71 -1.98 -2.71
CA THR A 71 14.10 -1.33 -3.97
C THR A 71 12.85 -0.83 -4.69
N LYS A 72 12.99 0.00 -5.74
CA LYS A 72 11.85 0.45 -6.53
C LYS A 72 11.15 -0.74 -7.19
N THR A 73 11.92 -1.66 -7.78
CA THR A 73 11.36 -2.87 -8.39
C THR A 73 10.64 -3.74 -7.36
N GLY A 74 11.23 -3.91 -6.17
CA GLY A 74 10.62 -4.68 -5.10
C GLY A 74 9.30 -4.08 -4.60
N ILE A 75 9.25 -2.76 -4.44
CA ILE A 75 8.02 -2.04 -4.06
C ILE A 75 6.95 -2.17 -5.15
N LEU A 76 7.32 -2.06 -6.43
CA LEU A 76 6.39 -2.25 -7.55
C LEU A 76 5.78 -3.66 -7.56
N ALA A 77 6.61 -4.68 -7.32
CA ALA A 77 6.15 -6.05 -7.21
C ALA A 77 5.16 -6.22 -6.04
N ALA A 78 5.51 -5.68 -4.86
CA ALA A 78 4.63 -5.73 -3.69
C ALA A 78 3.31 -5.00 -3.93
N ILE A 79 3.31 -3.79 -4.51
CA ILE A 79 2.09 -3.04 -4.84
C ILE A 79 1.21 -3.82 -5.81
N SER A 80 1.82 -4.44 -6.83
CA SER A 80 1.09 -5.22 -7.83
C SER A 80 0.43 -6.45 -7.21
N GLN A 81 1.15 -7.17 -6.33
CA GLN A 81 0.61 -8.31 -5.60
C GLN A 81 -0.50 -7.89 -4.63
N CYS A 82 -0.30 -6.80 -3.90
CA CYS A 82 -1.28 -6.17 -3.03
C CYS A 82 -2.58 -5.85 -3.77
N LYS A 83 -2.47 -5.21 -4.95
CA LYS A 83 -3.61 -4.89 -5.82
C LYS A 83 -4.35 -6.17 -6.24
N SER A 84 -3.62 -7.16 -6.77
CA SER A 84 -4.22 -8.43 -7.20
C SER A 84 -4.97 -9.15 -6.08
N ASN A 85 -4.42 -9.14 -4.86
CA ASN A 85 -5.05 -9.73 -3.69
C ASN A 85 -6.34 -8.98 -3.32
N ALA A 86 -6.30 -7.64 -3.33
CA ALA A 86 -7.47 -6.82 -3.03
C ALA A 86 -8.58 -6.99 -4.08
N GLU A 87 -8.23 -7.05 -5.37
CA GLU A 87 -9.18 -7.30 -6.46
C GLU A 87 -9.84 -8.68 -6.33
N SER A 88 -9.07 -9.70 -5.97
CA SER A 88 -9.57 -11.06 -5.76
C SER A 88 -10.52 -11.15 -4.56
N MET A 89 -10.25 -10.41 -3.49
CA MET A 89 -11.03 -10.42 -2.26
C MET A 89 -12.30 -9.57 -2.37
N MET A 90 -12.18 -8.36 -2.90
CA MET A 90 -13.28 -7.40 -2.92
C MET A 90 -14.15 -7.53 -4.16
N GLY A 91 -13.59 -7.99 -5.28
CA GLY A 91 -14.29 -7.99 -6.57
C GLY A 91 -14.72 -6.58 -7.02
N PRO A 92 -15.75 -6.47 -7.86
CA PRO A 92 -16.16 -5.20 -8.47
C PRO A 92 -16.53 -4.09 -7.47
N GLN A 93 -17.11 -4.43 -6.32
CA GLN A 93 -17.50 -3.44 -5.30
C GLN A 93 -16.31 -2.68 -4.70
N GLY A 94 -15.11 -3.27 -4.71
CA GLY A 94 -13.89 -2.60 -4.22
C GLY A 94 -13.13 -1.83 -5.29
N ALA A 95 -13.55 -1.89 -6.56
CA ALA A 95 -12.74 -1.44 -7.69
C ALA A 95 -12.33 0.03 -7.60
N ASP A 96 -13.23 0.92 -7.18
CA ASP A 96 -12.92 2.34 -7.06
C ASP A 96 -11.94 2.65 -5.93
N ILE A 97 -12.08 1.98 -4.78
CA ILE A 97 -11.13 2.10 -3.66
C ILE A 97 -9.76 1.61 -4.12
N ILE A 98 -9.69 0.41 -4.72
CA ILE A 98 -8.43 -0.18 -5.20
C ILE A 98 -7.75 0.75 -6.22
N ARG A 99 -8.51 1.25 -7.19
CA ARG A 99 -8.00 2.16 -8.23
C ARG A 99 -7.43 3.43 -7.63
N HIS A 100 -8.19 4.08 -6.73
CA HIS A 100 -7.74 5.31 -6.05
C HIS A 100 -6.43 5.10 -5.29
N HIS A 101 -6.36 4.07 -4.44
CA HIS A 101 -5.16 3.79 -3.63
C HIS A 101 -3.95 3.42 -4.49
N TYR A 102 -4.16 2.66 -5.57
CA TYR A 102 -3.10 2.35 -6.53
C TYR A 102 -2.58 3.62 -7.20
N GLU A 103 -3.46 4.49 -7.70
CA GLU A 103 -3.09 5.77 -8.32
C GLU A 103 -2.28 6.66 -7.37
N GLU A 104 -2.70 6.77 -6.11
CA GLU A 104 -1.95 7.54 -5.09
C GLU A 104 -0.56 6.95 -4.85
N MET A 105 -0.43 5.64 -4.66
CA MET A 105 0.88 5.02 -4.45
C MET A 105 1.82 5.18 -5.64
N MET A 106 1.29 5.11 -6.86
CA MET A 106 2.10 5.29 -8.07
C MET A 106 2.71 6.70 -8.17
N LYS A 107 2.10 7.73 -7.59
CA LYS A 107 2.70 9.08 -7.52
C LYS A 107 4.03 9.09 -6.77
N LEU A 108 4.15 8.30 -5.70
CA LEU A 108 5.39 8.17 -4.93
C LEU A 108 6.40 7.27 -5.63
N VAL A 109 5.96 6.12 -6.13
CA VAL A 109 6.84 5.13 -6.80
C VAL A 109 7.49 5.73 -8.04
N ASN A 110 6.77 6.54 -8.81
CA ASN A 110 7.29 7.17 -10.01
C ASN A 110 8.42 8.17 -9.72
N ARG A 111 8.54 8.65 -8.48
CA ARG A 111 9.61 9.56 -8.02
C ARG A 111 10.84 8.82 -7.50
N LEU A 112 10.78 7.49 -7.34
CA LEU A 112 11.96 6.71 -6.96
C LEU A 112 12.95 6.61 -8.12
N PRO A 113 14.27 6.70 -7.85
CA PRO A 113 15.29 6.37 -8.86
C PRO A 113 15.20 4.89 -9.25
N ALA A 114 15.78 4.54 -10.40
CA ALA A 114 15.97 3.15 -10.76
C ALA A 114 16.85 2.43 -9.73
N ASP A 115 16.71 1.11 -9.63
CA ASP A 115 17.51 0.30 -8.71
C ASP A 115 19.00 0.44 -9.09
N ALA A 116 19.88 0.51 -8.08
CA ALA A 116 21.31 0.48 -8.32
C ALA A 116 21.70 -0.91 -8.85
N THR A 117 22.27 -0.95 -10.05
CA THR A 117 22.88 -2.14 -10.67
C THR A 117 24.17 -2.55 -9.97
#